data_AF-A0A0D0DH12-F1
#
_entry.id   AF-A0A0D0DH12-F1
#
_cell.length_a   1.000
_cell.length_b   1.000
_cell.length_c   1.000
_cell.angle_alpha   90.00
_cell.angle_beta   90.00
_cell.angle_gamma   90.00
#
_symmetry.space_group_name_H-M   'P 1'
#
loop_
_entity.id
_entity.type
_entity.pdbx_description
1 polymer ?
#
loop_
_entity_poly.entity_id
_entity_poly.type
_entity_poly.pdbx_seq_one_letter_code
_entity_poly.pdbx_strand_id
1 'polypeptide(L)'
;LMSSQLESFSADTNAIFPPPIIRFTINVLHNSPLKELCLKNTGLCTPMWGKLFHSLHFPHLQTLEVDSQCPLKVILECLCRHHHVEYLDIAPNSLPEQQYRAWYPLVELPGLCHIGGLPAYASALGRHLQNPGTITSLSIFMIDVPFPHNQLSSVLDCTDVFPGLYNVLITFHHSQPIPTSSLLFPSSKACICRAQHLRMACRFSVVTDDNNGILVSSY
;
A
#
# COMPACT_ATOMS: atom_id res chain seq x y z
N LEU A 1 25.76 -13.66 -20.61
CA LEU A 1 25.06 -13.32 -19.35
C LEU A 1 23.68 -13.95 -19.44
N MET A 2 23.35 -14.91 -18.56
CA MET A 2 22.00 -15.45 -18.49
C MET A 2 21.09 -14.36 -17.94
N SER A 3 20.12 -13.90 -18.73
CA SER A 3 19.08 -13.00 -18.27
C SER A 3 18.15 -13.77 -17.34
N SER A 4 17.92 -13.26 -16.14
CA SER A 4 16.92 -13.83 -15.23
C SER A 4 15.54 -13.78 -15.89
N GLN A 5 14.71 -14.80 -15.63
CA GLN A 5 13.29 -14.83 -16.04
C GLN A 5 12.36 -14.48 -14.87
N LEU A 6 12.92 -13.97 -13.77
CA LEU A 6 12.14 -13.62 -12.59
C LEU A 6 11.31 -12.36 -12.88
N GLU A 7 9.99 -12.51 -12.95
CA GLU A 7 9.06 -11.40 -13.21
C GLU A 7 8.40 -10.87 -11.92
N SER A 8 8.40 -11.63 -10.83
CA SER A 8 7.82 -11.23 -9.55
C SER A 8 8.78 -11.52 -8.41
N PHE A 9 9.01 -10.53 -7.55
CA PHE A 9 9.80 -10.66 -6.34
C PHE A 9 8.97 -10.19 -5.15
N SER A 10 8.75 -11.07 -4.18
CA SER A 10 8.03 -10.76 -2.96
C SER A 10 8.86 -11.16 -1.75
N ALA A 11 9.03 -10.23 -0.82
CA ALA A 11 9.66 -10.47 0.46
C ALA A 11 8.85 -9.82 1.57
N ASP A 12 8.53 -10.61 2.58
CA ASP A 12 7.87 -10.19 3.82
C ASP A 12 8.76 -10.54 5.01
N THR A 13 9.94 -9.90 5.06
CA THR A 13 10.99 -10.21 6.01
C THR A 13 12.10 -9.17 6.00
N ASN A 14 12.73 -8.96 7.15
CA ASN A 14 13.93 -8.14 7.27
C ASN A 14 15.22 -8.92 7.01
N ALA A 15 15.15 -10.23 6.73
CA ALA A 15 16.33 -11.09 6.62
C ALA A 15 17.11 -10.91 5.30
N ILE A 16 16.52 -10.25 4.29
CA ILE A 16 17.10 -10.17 2.93
C ILE A 16 17.98 -8.94 2.67
N PHE A 17 17.99 -7.98 3.60
CA PHE A 17 18.75 -6.72 3.49
C PHE A 17 19.97 -6.61 4.44
N PRO A 18 20.17 -7.47 5.44
CA PRO A 18 21.44 -7.59 6.15
C PRO A 18 22.55 -8.23 5.29
N PRO A 19 23.83 -7.94 5.59
CA PRO A 19 24.94 -8.75 5.10
C PRO A 19 24.84 -10.19 5.62
N PRO A 20 25.25 -11.20 4.82
CA PRO A 20 25.78 -11.10 3.45
C PRO A 20 24.70 -11.09 2.36
N ILE A 21 23.43 -11.32 2.71
CA ILE A 21 22.33 -11.61 1.78
C ILE A 21 22.01 -10.42 0.88
N ILE A 22 22.17 -9.18 1.37
CA ILE A 22 21.86 -7.97 0.60
C ILE A 22 22.48 -7.94 -0.81
N ARG A 23 23.72 -8.42 -0.98
CA ARG A 23 24.38 -8.42 -2.29
C ARG A 23 23.68 -9.35 -3.27
N PHE A 24 23.26 -10.52 -2.79
CA PHE A 24 22.49 -11.46 -3.58
C PHE A 24 21.13 -10.84 -3.95
N THR A 25 20.41 -10.29 -2.97
CA THR A 25 19.11 -9.63 -3.19
C THR A 25 19.20 -8.52 -4.23
N ILE A 26 20.15 -7.59 -4.09
CA ILE A 26 20.35 -6.50 -5.05
C ILE A 26 20.69 -7.03 -6.44
N ASN A 27 21.53 -8.06 -6.54
CA ASN A 27 21.90 -8.65 -7.82
C ASN A 27 20.70 -9.36 -8.50
N VAL A 28 19.83 -10.01 -7.72
CA VAL A 28 18.58 -10.59 -8.23
C VAL A 28 17.66 -9.50 -8.74
N LEU A 29 17.41 -8.46 -7.95
CA LEU A 29 16.53 -7.34 -8.33
C LEU A 29 17.03 -6.61 -9.58
N HIS A 30 18.34 -6.35 -9.67
CA HIS A 30 18.94 -5.60 -10.77
C HIS A 30 18.86 -6.34 -12.11
N ASN A 31 19.02 -7.67 -12.12
CA ASN A 31 19.14 -8.45 -13.35
C ASN A 31 17.83 -9.12 -13.78
N SER A 32 16.72 -8.78 -13.14
CA SER A 32 15.42 -9.42 -13.36
C SER A 32 14.44 -8.48 -14.05
N PRO A 33 13.68 -8.93 -15.05
CA PRO A 33 12.65 -8.15 -15.73
C PRO A 33 11.37 -8.06 -14.89
N LEU A 34 11.49 -7.51 -13.67
CA LEU A 34 10.41 -7.50 -12.69
C LEU A 34 9.22 -6.66 -13.17
N LYS A 35 8.05 -7.30 -13.14
CA LYS A 35 6.72 -6.71 -13.27
C LYS A 35 6.10 -6.43 -11.91
N GLU A 36 6.45 -7.21 -10.90
CA GLU A 36 5.93 -7.09 -9.54
C GLU A 36 7.06 -7.05 -8.52
N LEU A 37 7.01 -6.07 -7.64
CA LEU A 37 7.94 -5.94 -6.52
C LEU A 37 7.17 -5.69 -5.23
N CYS A 38 7.22 -6.66 -4.33
CA CYS A 38 6.61 -6.57 -3.00
C CYS A 38 7.70 -6.64 -1.92
N LEU A 39 7.81 -5.60 -1.11
CA LEU A 39 8.83 -5.43 -0.07
C LEU A 39 8.18 -5.02 1.25
N LYS A 40 7.79 -6.01 2.06
CA LYS A 40 7.14 -5.87 3.37
C LYS A 40 8.08 -6.27 4.52
N ASN A 41 7.87 -5.66 5.68
CA ASN A 41 8.61 -5.95 6.92
C ASN A 41 10.13 -5.98 6.73
N THR A 42 10.66 -5.13 5.85
CA THR A 42 12.05 -5.22 5.38
C THR A 42 13.07 -4.69 6.38
N GLY A 43 12.61 -3.97 7.41
CA GLY A 43 13.47 -3.29 8.38
C GLY A 43 14.31 -2.16 7.76
N LEU A 44 14.01 -1.74 6.52
CA LEU A 44 14.72 -0.67 5.83
C LEU A 44 14.32 0.69 6.42
N CYS A 45 15.30 1.47 6.86
CA CYS A 45 15.08 2.86 7.25
C CYS A 45 15.07 3.81 6.04
N THR A 46 14.61 5.05 6.24
CA THR A 46 14.47 6.08 5.19
C THR A 46 15.66 6.20 4.23
N PRO A 47 16.93 6.33 4.69
CA PRO A 47 18.07 6.41 3.78
C PRO A 47 18.30 5.14 2.96
N MET A 48 17.95 3.96 3.51
CA MET A 48 18.13 2.69 2.82
C MET A 48 17.09 2.51 1.72
N TRP A 49 15.83 2.89 1.95
CA TRP A 49 14.81 2.95 0.91
C TRP A 49 15.22 3.84 -0.27
N GLY A 50 15.70 5.06 0.04
CA GLY A 50 16.20 5.98 -0.98
C GLY A 50 17.34 5.37 -1.80
N LYS A 51 18.34 4.77 -1.14
CA LYS A 51 19.46 4.10 -1.83
C LYS A 51 19.00 2.92 -2.68
N LEU A 52 18.10 2.09 -2.17
CA LEU A 52 17.59 0.91 -2.87
C LEU A 52 16.93 1.32 -4.19
N PHE A 53 15.95 2.21 -4.13
CA PHE A 53 15.25 2.63 -5.34
C PHE A 53 16.12 3.47 -6.26
N HIS A 54 17.02 4.30 -5.76
CA HIS A 54 17.92 5.07 -6.61
C HIS A 54 18.89 4.19 -7.40
N SER A 55 19.33 3.07 -6.81
CA SER A 55 20.33 2.18 -7.42
C SER A 55 19.73 1.14 -8.38
N LEU A 56 18.40 0.99 -8.39
CA LEU A 56 17.71 -0.01 -9.20
C LEU A 56 16.81 0.69 -10.24
N HIS A 57 16.74 0.08 -11.42
CA HIS A 57 15.85 0.50 -12.49
C HIS A 57 14.98 -0.69 -12.90
N PHE A 58 13.67 -0.50 -12.85
CA PHE A 58 12.68 -1.54 -13.13
C PHE A 58 11.83 -1.16 -14.34
N PRO A 59 12.33 -1.37 -15.58
CA PRO A 59 11.66 -0.87 -16.78
C PRO A 59 10.30 -1.52 -17.05
N HIS A 60 10.03 -2.69 -16.46
CA HIS A 60 8.80 -3.46 -16.67
C HIS A 60 7.87 -3.45 -15.46
N LEU A 61 8.20 -2.68 -14.41
CA LEU A 61 7.45 -2.71 -13.16
C LEU A 61 6.05 -2.13 -13.34
N GLN A 62 5.05 -2.94 -13.00
CA GLN A 62 3.63 -2.60 -13.04
C GLN A 62 3.03 -2.52 -11.63
N THR A 63 3.52 -3.38 -10.72
CA THR A 63 3.01 -3.45 -9.35
C THR A 63 4.13 -3.23 -8.35
N LEU A 64 3.94 -2.25 -7.46
CA LEU A 64 4.84 -1.94 -6.37
C LEU A 64 4.09 -2.03 -5.04
N GLU A 65 4.50 -2.94 -4.18
CA GLU A 65 4.06 -3.01 -2.78
C GLU A 65 5.25 -2.73 -1.86
N VAL A 66 5.11 -1.77 -0.95
CA VAL A 66 6.17 -1.40 0.00
C VAL A 66 5.64 -1.30 1.42
N ASP A 67 6.54 -1.48 2.38
CA ASP A 67 6.27 -1.15 3.78
C ASP A 67 5.87 0.32 3.93
N SER A 68 4.86 0.60 4.75
CA SER A 68 4.53 1.91 5.32
C SER A 68 5.69 2.74 5.91
N GLN A 69 6.81 2.12 6.28
CA GLN A 69 8.04 2.84 6.65
C GLN A 69 8.76 3.49 5.45
N CYS A 70 8.38 3.14 4.22
CA CYS A 70 8.92 3.75 3.02
C CYS A 70 8.40 5.21 2.91
N PRO A 71 9.29 6.21 2.90
CA PRO A 71 8.86 7.61 2.87
C PRO A 71 8.10 7.95 1.59
N LEU A 72 7.04 8.75 1.71
CA LEU A 72 6.24 9.21 0.56
C LEU A 72 7.10 9.85 -0.53
N LYS A 73 8.11 10.66 -0.15
CA LYS A 73 9.08 11.25 -1.09
C LYS A 73 9.77 10.19 -1.96
N VAL A 74 10.26 9.13 -1.32
CA VAL A 74 11.01 8.06 -1.99
C VAL A 74 10.08 7.29 -2.93
N ILE A 75 8.83 7.07 -2.53
CA ILE A 75 7.81 6.44 -3.37
C ILE A 75 7.53 7.32 -4.60
N LEU A 76 7.27 8.61 -4.41
CA LEU A 76 7.03 9.55 -5.51
C LEU A 76 8.23 9.59 -6.49
N GLU A 77 9.45 9.69 -5.98
CA GLU A 77 10.68 9.64 -6.81
C GLU A 77 10.86 8.30 -7.53
N CYS A 78 10.38 7.20 -6.95
CA CYS A 78 10.37 5.90 -7.61
C CYS A 78 9.36 5.88 -8.76
N LEU A 79 8.11 6.29 -8.51
CA LEU A 79 7.03 6.26 -9.50
C LEU A 79 7.32 7.23 -10.67
N CYS A 80 7.88 8.42 -10.39
CA CYS A 80 8.30 9.35 -11.43
C CYS A 80 9.40 8.80 -12.36
N ARG A 81 10.18 7.81 -11.91
CA ARG A 81 11.19 7.15 -12.76
C ARG A 81 10.65 5.90 -13.46
N HIS A 82 9.50 5.39 -13.02
CA HIS A 82 8.90 4.14 -13.50
C HIS A 82 7.43 4.38 -13.89
N HIS A 83 7.23 5.08 -15.00
CA HIS A 83 5.90 5.52 -15.46
C HIS A 83 4.92 4.39 -15.81
N HIS A 84 5.40 3.15 -15.90
CA HIS A 84 4.58 1.95 -16.16
C HIS A 84 3.96 1.35 -14.90
N VAL A 85 4.27 1.86 -13.71
CA VAL A 85 3.64 1.38 -12.47
C VAL A 85 2.17 1.79 -12.47
N GLU A 86 1.30 0.78 -12.45
CA GLU A 86 -0.16 0.90 -12.46
C GLU A 86 -0.74 0.72 -11.05
N TYR A 87 -0.10 -0.13 -10.25
CA TYR A 87 -0.55 -0.53 -8.92
C TYR A 87 0.48 -0.18 -7.86
N LEU A 88 0.05 0.58 -6.85
CA LEU A 88 0.84 0.91 -5.68
C LEU A 88 0.09 0.52 -4.42
N ASP A 89 0.67 -0.37 -3.62
CA ASP A 89 0.15 -0.74 -2.31
C ASP A 89 1.17 -0.40 -1.21
N ILE A 90 0.67 0.22 -0.14
CA ILE A 90 1.42 0.43 1.09
C ILE A 90 0.94 -0.56 2.12
N ALA A 91 1.81 -1.49 2.48
CA ALA A 91 1.52 -2.48 3.49
C ALA A 91 1.19 -1.79 4.82
N PRO A 92 0.09 -2.18 5.47
CA PRO A 92 -0.42 -1.44 6.59
C PRO A 92 0.40 -1.83 7.84
N ASN A 93 0.83 -0.85 8.64
CA ASN A 93 1.50 -1.08 9.92
C ASN A 93 0.85 -0.27 11.05
N SER A 94 1.25 -0.56 12.28
CA SER A 94 0.79 0.11 13.50
C SER A 94 1.47 1.46 13.78
N LEU A 95 2.28 1.99 12.86
CA LEU A 95 2.99 3.24 13.09
C LEU A 95 2.08 4.47 12.89
N PRO A 96 2.29 5.54 13.67
CA PRO A 96 1.43 6.72 13.62
C PRO A 96 1.52 7.46 12.28
N GLU A 97 0.36 7.91 11.79
CA GLU A 97 0.09 8.61 10.53
C GLU A 97 0.89 9.91 10.26
N GLN A 98 1.75 10.33 11.20
CA GLN A 98 2.45 11.63 11.15
C GLN A 98 3.44 11.76 9.98
N GLN A 99 3.83 10.66 9.33
CA GLN A 99 4.86 10.66 8.29
C GLN A 99 4.41 11.26 6.94
N TYR A 100 3.11 11.50 6.73
CA TYR A 100 2.56 11.91 5.42
C TYR A 100 2.28 13.42 5.29
N ARG A 101 2.79 14.25 6.21
CA ARG A 101 2.50 15.70 6.26
C ARG A 101 3.48 16.56 5.47
N ALA A 102 4.53 15.99 4.89
CA ALA A 102 5.50 16.75 4.13
C ALA A 102 4.90 17.26 2.81
N TRP A 103 5.18 18.51 2.47
CA TRP A 103 4.70 19.13 1.23
C TRP A 103 5.70 18.87 0.11
N TYR A 104 5.23 18.27 -0.99
CA TYR A 104 6.00 17.95 -2.18
C TYR A 104 5.39 18.64 -3.41
N PRO A 105 6.20 18.95 -4.45
CA PRO A 105 5.68 19.42 -5.73
C PRO A 105 4.66 18.45 -6.31
N LEU A 106 3.72 18.96 -7.10
CA LEU A 106 2.78 18.13 -7.84
C LEU A 106 3.53 17.33 -8.91
N VAL A 107 3.27 16.03 -8.99
CA VAL A 107 3.87 15.10 -9.96
C VAL A 107 2.83 14.50 -10.90
N GLU A 108 3.27 14.15 -12.10
CA GLU A 108 2.46 13.43 -13.07
C GLU A 108 2.80 11.94 -13.03
N LEU A 109 1.82 11.10 -12.71
CA LEU A 109 1.96 9.63 -12.64
C LEU A 109 0.93 8.99 -13.59
N PRO A 110 1.15 9.05 -14.92
CA PRO A 110 0.12 8.73 -15.90
C PRO A 110 -0.27 7.25 -15.94
N GLY A 111 0.63 6.34 -15.55
CA GLY A 111 0.34 4.91 -15.46
C GLY A 111 -0.44 4.53 -14.21
N LEU A 112 -0.31 5.30 -13.12
CA LEU A 112 -0.87 4.93 -11.83
C LEU A 112 -2.40 5.03 -11.86
N CYS A 113 -3.08 3.91 -11.62
CA CYS A 113 -4.53 3.81 -11.62
C CYS A 113 -5.09 3.21 -10.33
N HIS A 114 -4.25 2.57 -9.52
CA HIS A 114 -4.61 1.95 -8.25
C HIS A 114 -3.72 2.41 -7.10
N ILE A 115 -4.34 2.72 -5.96
CA ILE A 115 -3.63 3.01 -4.71
C ILE A 115 -4.23 2.17 -3.57
N GLY A 116 -3.40 1.39 -2.90
CA GLY A 116 -3.74 0.74 -1.64
C GLY A 116 -2.92 1.25 -0.46
N GLY A 117 -3.52 1.27 0.72
CA GLY A 117 -2.88 1.77 1.93
C GLY A 117 -3.87 2.22 2.99
N LEU A 118 -3.36 2.89 4.01
CA LEU A 118 -4.18 3.60 4.99
C LEU A 118 -4.83 4.85 4.33
N PRO A 119 -6.02 5.30 4.81
CA PRO A 119 -6.69 6.49 4.25
C PRO A 119 -5.80 7.74 4.21
N ALA A 120 -5.00 7.95 5.26
CA ALA A 120 -4.09 9.08 5.37
C ALA A 120 -3.00 9.08 4.29
N TYR A 121 -2.48 7.91 3.94
CA TYR A 121 -1.49 7.76 2.88
C TYR A 121 -2.10 8.07 1.51
N ALA A 122 -3.21 7.41 1.17
CA ALA A 122 -3.86 7.62 -0.13
C ALA A 122 -4.24 9.09 -0.32
N SER A 123 -4.79 9.73 0.71
CA SER A 123 -5.11 11.17 0.69
C SER A 123 -3.86 12.06 0.55
N ALA A 124 -2.73 11.67 1.16
CA ALA A 124 -1.48 12.40 1.01
C ALA A 124 -0.93 12.26 -0.41
N LEU A 125 -0.90 11.05 -0.96
CA LEU A 125 -0.46 10.80 -2.33
C LEU A 125 -1.32 11.58 -3.32
N GLY A 126 -2.65 11.52 -3.19
CA GLY A 126 -3.59 12.23 -4.06
C GLY A 126 -3.38 13.75 -4.08
N ARG A 127 -3.00 14.36 -2.94
CA ARG A 127 -2.64 15.79 -2.85
C ARG A 127 -1.37 16.18 -3.63
N HIS A 128 -0.55 15.21 -4.02
CA HIS A 128 0.66 15.42 -4.82
C HIS A 128 0.48 15.02 -6.29
N LEU A 129 -0.69 14.54 -6.70
CA LEU A 129 -0.96 14.22 -8.11
C LEU A 129 -1.40 15.48 -8.87
N GLN A 130 -0.77 15.73 -10.01
CA GLN A 130 -1.24 16.76 -10.95
C GLN A 130 -2.61 16.42 -11.53
N ASN A 131 -2.86 15.13 -11.78
CA ASN A 131 -4.13 14.63 -12.30
C ASN A 131 -4.64 13.45 -11.44
N PRO A 132 -5.32 13.72 -10.30
CA PRO A 132 -5.86 12.65 -9.46
C PRO A 132 -7.00 11.86 -10.13
N GLY A 133 -7.50 12.31 -11.29
CA GLY A 133 -8.54 11.61 -12.06
C GLY A 133 -8.07 10.33 -12.73
N THR A 134 -6.75 10.06 -12.80
CA THR A 134 -6.23 8.78 -13.32
C THR A 134 -6.46 7.62 -12.35
N ILE A 135 -6.66 7.92 -11.07
CA ILE A 135 -6.92 6.92 -10.04
C ILE A 135 -8.37 6.44 -10.15
N THR A 136 -8.53 5.18 -10.56
CA THR A 136 -9.83 4.54 -10.74
C THR A 136 -10.15 3.55 -9.63
N SER A 137 -9.16 3.14 -8.84
CA SER A 137 -9.32 2.12 -7.81
C SER A 137 -8.57 2.48 -6.51
N LEU A 138 -9.23 2.28 -5.37
CA LEU A 138 -8.62 2.37 -4.04
C LEU A 138 -8.80 1.09 -3.23
N SER A 139 -7.73 0.67 -2.56
CA SER A 139 -7.74 -0.41 -1.56
C SER A 139 -7.39 0.16 -0.18
N ILE A 140 -8.39 0.39 0.65
CA ILE A 140 -8.19 1.01 1.96
C ILE A 140 -8.08 -0.05 3.05
N PHE A 141 -6.95 -0.07 3.75
CA PHE A 141 -6.70 -0.97 4.88
C PHE A 141 -7.06 -0.30 6.20
N MET A 142 -7.79 -1.02 7.05
CA MET A 142 -8.23 -0.58 8.37
C MET A 142 -7.71 -1.59 9.39
N ILE A 143 -6.69 -1.25 10.18
CA ILE A 143 -6.06 -2.19 11.14
C ILE A 143 -6.51 -1.93 12.58
N ASP A 144 -6.83 -3.00 13.31
CA ASP A 144 -7.06 -3.03 14.77
C ASP A 144 -7.93 -1.86 15.24
N VAL A 145 -8.96 -1.57 14.47
CA VAL A 145 -9.84 -0.43 14.71
C VAL A 145 -10.77 -0.79 15.85
N PRO A 146 -10.66 -0.17 17.05
CA PRO A 146 -11.79 -0.16 17.95
C PRO A 146 -12.85 0.67 17.23
N PHE A 147 -13.89 0.01 16.70
CA PHE A 147 -15.11 0.72 16.34
C PHE A 147 -15.51 1.54 17.58
N PRO A 148 -15.47 2.89 17.50
CA PRO A 148 -16.48 3.58 16.71
C PRO A 148 -16.06 4.91 15.99
N HIS A 149 -16.86 5.25 14.97
CA HIS A 149 -17.29 6.59 14.51
C HIS A 149 -16.42 7.55 13.67
N ASN A 150 -15.07 7.52 13.65
CA ASN A 150 -14.30 8.54 12.90
C ASN A 150 -13.39 8.04 11.77
N GLN A 151 -13.17 6.73 11.65
CA GLN A 151 -12.29 6.21 10.58
C GLN A 151 -13.04 5.97 9.26
N LEU A 152 -14.33 5.63 9.29
CA LEU A 152 -15.11 5.57 8.04
C LEU A 152 -15.24 6.95 7.39
N SER A 153 -15.31 8.03 8.17
CA SER A 153 -15.25 9.38 7.61
C SER A 153 -13.91 9.65 6.94
N SER A 154 -12.78 9.24 7.50
CA SER A 154 -11.48 9.44 6.83
C SER A 154 -11.35 8.62 5.54
N VAL A 155 -11.97 7.44 5.48
CA VAL A 155 -12.09 6.68 4.22
C VAL A 155 -12.89 7.47 3.18
N LEU A 156 -14.05 8.03 3.56
CA LEU A 156 -14.90 8.78 2.64
C LEU A 156 -14.25 10.11 2.21
N ASP A 157 -13.65 10.84 3.13
CA ASP A 157 -12.87 12.06 2.84
C ASP A 157 -11.70 11.75 1.89
N CYS A 158 -11.09 10.57 2.01
CA CYS A 158 -10.06 10.11 1.09
C CYS A 158 -10.62 9.92 -0.34
N THR A 159 -11.83 9.38 -0.49
CA THR A 159 -12.45 9.22 -1.82
C THR A 159 -12.73 10.54 -2.52
N ASP A 160 -12.96 11.63 -1.77
CA ASP A 160 -13.19 12.97 -2.34
C ASP A 160 -11.95 13.55 -3.05
N VAL A 161 -10.76 13.01 -2.75
CA VAL A 161 -9.50 13.42 -3.41
C VAL A 161 -9.44 12.92 -4.86
N PHE A 162 -10.17 11.86 -5.20
CA PHE A 162 -10.05 11.15 -6.48
C PHE A 162 -11.33 11.25 -7.31
N PRO A 163 -11.43 12.21 -8.24
CA PRO A 163 -12.67 12.42 -9.01
C PRO A 163 -12.96 11.31 -10.04
N GLY A 164 -11.94 10.54 -10.45
CA GLY A 164 -12.08 9.43 -11.40
C GLY A 164 -12.39 8.07 -10.76
N LEU A 165 -12.66 8.05 -9.46
CA LEU A 165 -12.74 6.83 -8.68
C LEU A 165 -13.96 5.98 -9.08
N TYR A 166 -13.70 4.73 -9.47
CA TYR A 166 -14.70 3.77 -9.88
C TYR A 166 -14.89 2.66 -8.83
N ASN A 167 -13.79 2.12 -8.30
CA ASN A 167 -13.78 1.04 -7.33
C ASN A 167 -13.17 1.47 -5.98
N VAL A 168 -13.84 1.11 -4.88
CA VAL A 168 -13.29 1.19 -3.53
C VAL A 168 -13.44 -0.16 -2.85
N LEU A 169 -12.34 -0.71 -2.37
CA LEU A 169 -12.30 -1.87 -1.48
C LEU A 169 -11.85 -1.41 -0.10
N ILE A 170 -12.67 -1.63 0.92
CA ILE A 170 -12.29 -1.42 2.32
C ILE A 170 -12.02 -2.79 2.92
N THR A 171 -10.80 -3.00 3.40
CA THR A 171 -10.39 -4.24 4.07
C THR A 171 -10.18 -3.97 5.55
N PHE A 172 -11.01 -4.60 6.38
CA PHE A 172 -10.90 -4.58 7.82
C PHE A 172 -9.98 -5.70 8.28
N HIS A 173 -8.84 -5.35 8.87
CA HIS A 173 -7.90 -6.27 9.50
C HIS A 173 -8.14 -6.24 11.00
N HIS A 174 -8.82 -7.28 11.51
CA HIS A 174 -9.08 -7.41 12.94
C HIS A 174 -8.40 -8.65 13.51
N SER A 175 -7.82 -8.48 14.69
CA SER A 175 -7.35 -9.55 15.56
C SER A 175 -8.50 -10.34 16.21
N GLN A 176 -9.72 -9.79 16.26
CA GLN A 176 -10.91 -10.44 16.84
C GLN A 176 -12.18 -10.19 16.01
N PRO A 177 -13.21 -11.06 16.09
CA PRO A 177 -14.51 -10.81 15.45
C PRO A 177 -15.11 -9.48 15.89
N ILE A 178 -15.56 -8.65 14.94
CA ILE A 178 -16.21 -7.37 15.24
C ILE A 178 -17.57 -7.66 15.89
N PRO A 179 -17.86 -7.18 17.10
CA PRO A 179 -19.19 -7.29 17.70
C PRO A 179 -20.22 -6.59 16.81
N THR A 180 -21.39 -7.20 16.57
CA THR A 180 -22.46 -6.59 15.76
C THR A 180 -22.97 -5.26 16.33
N SER A 181 -22.82 -5.04 17.63
CA SER A 181 -23.10 -3.76 18.31
C SER A 181 -22.18 -2.61 17.86
N SER A 182 -21.03 -2.92 17.27
CA SER A 182 -20.09 -1.94 16.71
C SER A 182 -20.47 -1.45 15.32
N LEU A 183 -21.40 -2.13 14.62
CA LEU A 183 -21.93 -1.71 13.32
C LEU A 183 -23.04 -0.65 13.42
N LEU A 184 -23.26 -0.09 14.62
CA LEU A 184 -24.17 1.04 14.80
C LEU A 184 -23.57 2.28 14.13
N PHE A 185 -24.03 2.58 12.91
CA PHE A 185 -23.72 3.83 12.23
C PHE A 185 -24.29 5.00 13.04
N PRO A 186 -23.49 6.00 13.44
CA PRO A 186 -24.01 7.17 14.12
C PRO A 186 -24.79 7.98 13.08
N SER A 187 -26.11 8.00 13.23
CA SER A 187 -27.01 8.83 12.44
C SER A 187 -26.80 10.30 12.83
N SER A 188 -26.18 11.09 11.94
CA SER A 188 -26.44 12.53 11.85
C SER A 188 -25.81 13.22 10.62
N LYS A 189 -24.83 12.62 9.93
CA LYS A 189 -24.31 13.15 8.65
C LYS A 189 -24.31 12.06 7.58
N ALA A 190 -25.13 12.24 6.56
CA ALA A 190 -25.04 11.45 5.35
C ALA A 190 -23.73 11.82 4.63
N CYS A 191 -22.80 10.88 4.58
CA CYS A 191 -21.59 10.99 3.76
C CYS A 191 -21.78 10.13 2.50
N ILE A 192 -21.47 10.68 1.34
CA ILE A 192 -21.66 10.03 0.04
C ILE A 192 -20.31 9.50 -0.43
N CYS A 193 -20.22 8.20 -0.69
CA CYS A 193 -19.07 7.65 -1.41
C CYS A 193 -19.22 7.98 -2.90
N ARG A 194 -18.21 8.60 -3.50
CA ARG A 194 -18.23 8.99 -4.92
C ARG A 194 -17.92 7.85 -5.90
N ALA A 195 -17.51 6.69 -5.39
CA ALA A 195 -17.21 5.53 -6.21
C ALA A 195 -18.48 4.84 -6.71
N GLN A 196 -18.39 4.23 -7.90
CA GLN A 196 -19.50 3.45 -8.48
C GLN A 196 -19.64 2.08 -7.81
N HIS A 197 -18.54 1.49 -7.37
CA HIS A 197 -18.52 0.21 -6.68
C HIS A 197 -17.80 0.33 -5.34
N LEU A 198 -18.51 -0.05 -4.28
CA LEU A 198 -17.97 -0.16 -2.93
C LEU A 198 -18.02 -1.63 -2.51
N ARG A 199 -16.87 -2.16 -2.12
CA ARG A 199 -16.72 -3.50 -1.53
C ARG A 199 -16.13 -3.36 -0.15
N MET A 200 -16.63 -4.18 0.77
CA MET A 200 -16.10 -4.28 2.13
C MET A 200 -15.74 -5.73 2.38
N ALA A 201 -14.54 -5.97 2.88
CA ALA A 201 -14.03 -7.29 3.22
C ALA A 201 -13.47 -7.27 4.64
N CYS A 202 -13.67 -8.35 5.38
CA CYS A 202 -13.07 -8.52 6.71
C CYS A 202 -12.06 -9.66 6.65
N ARG A 203 -10.85 -9.42 7.16
CA ARG A 203 -9.79 -10.42 7.29
C ARG A 203 -9.50 -10.61 8.77
N PHE A 204 -9.57 -11.87 9.21
CA PHE A 204 -9.26 -12.27 10.57
C PHE A 204 -7.89 -12.93 10.60
N SER A 205 -6.99 -12.39 11.41
CA SER A 205 -5.75 -13.09 11.75
C SER A 205 -6.08 -14.06 12.88
N VAL A 206 -6.32 -15.34 12.57
CA VAL A 206 -6.43 -16.35 13.62
C VAL A 206 -5.01 -16.56 14.18
N VAL A 207 -4.75 -16.02 15.37
CA VAL A 207 -3.57 -16.43 16.15
C VAL A 207 -3.89 -17.83 16.68
N THR A 208 -3.52 -18.86 15.94
CA THR A 208 -3.33 -20.17 16.55
C THR A 208 -2.02 -20.09 17.32
N ASP A 209 -2.09 -20.17 18.65
CA ASP A 209 -1.01 -20.74 19.45
C ASP A 209 -0.79 -22.15 18.90
N ASP A 210 0.02 -22.29 17.85
CA ASP A 210 0.76 -23.50 17.58
C ASP A 210 1.75 -23.31 16.43
N ASN A 211 2.95 -23.76 16.73
CA ASN A 211 4.19 -23.63 16.02
C ASN A 211 4.25 -24.53 14.77
N ASN A 212 3.22 -24.53 13.90
CA ASN A 212 3.24 -25.32 12.67
C ASN A 212 2.32 -24.76 11.57
N GLY A 213 2.96 -24.33 10.48
CA GLY A 213 2.50 -24.48 9.09
C GLY A 213 1.03 -24.20 8.75
N ILE A 214 0.81 -23.01 8.17
CA ILE A 214 -0.14 -22.68 7.08
C ILE A 214 -1.52 -23.36 7.14
N LEU A 215 -2.59 -22.56 7.26
CA LEU A 215 -3.65 -22.52 6.23
C LEU A 215 -4.55 -21.28 6.36
N VAL A 216 -4.80 -20.70 5.19
CA VAL A 216 -5.73 -19.61 4.90
C VAL A 216 -7.16 -20.08 5.15
N SER A 217 -7.96 -19.29 5.86
CA SER A 217 -9.42 -19.45 5.90
C SER A 217 -10.07 -18.18 5.36
N SER A 218 -10.55 -18.26 4.13
CA SER A 218 -11.44 -17.29 3.50
C SER A 218 -12.89 -17.68 3.82
N TYR A 219 -13.67 -16.78 4.43
CA TYR A 219 -15.12 -16.77 4.38
C TYR A 219 -15.60 -15.36 4.05
#